data_AF-E2C7I2-F1
#
_entry.id   AF-E2C7I2-F1
#
_cell.length_a   1.000
_cell.length_b   1.000
_cell.length_c   1.000
_cell.angle_alpha   90.00
_cell.angle_beta   90.00
_cell.angle_gamma   90.00
#
_symmetry.space_group_name_H-M   'P 1'
#
loop_
_entity.id
_entity.type
_entity.pdbx_description
1 polymer ?
#
loop_
_entity_poly.entity_id
_entity_poly.type
_entity_poly.pdbx_seq_one_letter_code
_entity_poly.pdbx_strand_id
1 'polypeptide(L)'
;RLSRALKDKRPQYNERHDKVILQHDNARPHVAKVVKTYLETLKWEVLPHPPYSLDVAPSDYHLFRSMAHGLVDQHFRSYEEVRNWIDSWIASKDDQFFQRGIHTLPERWEKVVASDGQYF
;
A
#
# COMPACT_ATOMS: atom_id res chain seq x y z
N ARG A 1 -4.82 -6.50 -16.80
CA ARG A 1 -4.91 -7.60 -15.80
C ARG A 1 -5.34 -7.07 -14.43
N LEU A 2 -4.65 -6.08 -13.84
CA LEU A 2 -5.04 -5.50 -12.54
C LEU A 2 -6.35 -4.70 -12.56
N SER A 3 -6.54 -3.77 -13.51
CA SER A 3 -7.79 -3.01 -13.62
C SER A 3 -9.04 -3.91 -13.76
N ARG A 4 -8.92 -5.01 -14.53
CA ARG A 4 -10.00 -6.01 -14.63
C ARG A 4 -10.25 -6.71 -13.29
N ALA A 5 -9.19 -7.19 -12.63
CA ALA A 5 -9.32 -7.82 -11.32
C ALA A 5 -9.91 -6.87 -10.25
N LEU A 6 -9.63 -5.56 -10.32
CA LEU A 6 -10.24 -4.57 -9.43
C LEU A 6 -11.76 -4.47 -9.66
N LYS A 7 -12.20 -4.43 -10.92
CA LYS A 7 -13.63 -4.44 -11.28
C LYS A 7 -14.34 -5.71 -10.79
N ASP A 8 -13.69 -6.86 -10.94
CA ASP A 8 -14.27 -8.15 -10.55
C ASP A 8 -14.35 -8.32 -9.03
N LYS A 9 -13.31 -7.90 -8.29
CA LYS A 9 -13.20 -8.13 -6.84
C LYS A 9 -13.79 -7.02 -5.97
N ARG A 10 -14.02 -5.82 -6.51
CA ARG A 10 -14.52 -4.67 -5.76
C ARG A 10 -15.70 -4.04 -6.51
N PRO A 11 -16.95 -4.50 -6.29
CA PRO A 11 -18.13 -3.95 -7.00
C PRO A 11 -18.29 -2.43 -6.80
N GLN A 12 -17.91 -1.93 -5.62
CA GLN A 12 -17.86 -0.51 -5.25
C GLN A 12 -16.92 0.32 -6.15
N TYR A 13 -16.04 -0.32 -6.92
CA TYR A 13 -15.18 0.30 -7.91
C TYR A 13 -15.99 1.01 -9.01
N ASN A 14 -17.11 0.41 -9.42
CA ASN A 14 -18.00 0.98 -10.43
C ASN A 14 -18.72 2.24 -9.90
N GLU A 15 -19.02 2.29 -8.59
CA GLU A 15 -19.66 3.43 -7.93
C GLU A 15 -18.72 4.63 -7.79
N ARG A 16 -17.39 4.39 -7.72
CA ARG A 16 -16.36 5.44 -7.67
C ARG A 16 -15.89 5.91 -9.05
N HIS A 17 -16.72 5.72 -10.08
CA HIS A 17 -16.43 6.09 -11.47
C HIS A 17 -15.09 5.52 -12.00
N ASP A 18 -14.72 4.31 -11.58
CA ASP A 18 -13.45 3.65 -11.94
C ASP A 18 -12.17 4.40 -11.52
N LYS A 19 -12.26 5.41 -10.64
CA LYS A 19 -11.12 6.25 -10.27
C LYS A 19 -10.27 5.63 -9.17
N VAL A 20 -9.04 5.24 -9.51
CA VAL A 20 -8.04 4.76 -8.54
C VAL A 20 -7.17 5.93 -8.09
N ILE A 21 -6.99 6.04 -6.78
CA ILE A 21 -5.95 6.85 -6.17
C ILE A 21 -4.84 5.90 -5.74
N LEU A 22 -3.67 6.04 -6.35
CA LEU A 22 -2.47 5.26 -6.08
C LEU A 22 -1.55 6.06 -5.15
N GLN A 23 -1.23 5.50 -4.00
CA GLN A 23 -0.16 5.98 -3.14
C GLN A 23 1.03 5.02 -3.24
N HIS A 24 2.21 5.55 -3.55
CA HIS A 24 3.47 4.81 -3.59
C HIS A 24 4.65 5.76 -3.36
N ASP A 25 5.82 5.21 -3.05
CA ASP A 25 7.02 5.99 -2.78
C ASP A 25 7.70 6.53 -4.05
N ASN A 26 8.67 7.42 -3.85
CA ASN A 26 9.39 8.10 -4.93
C ASN A 26 10.60 7.31 -5.47
N ALA A 27 10.67 5.99 -5.27
CA ALA A 27 11.76 5.18 -5.80
C ALA A 27 11.94 5.41 -7.30
N ARG A 28 13.19 5.42 -7.80
CA ARG A 28 13.49 5.74 -9.21
C ARG A 28 12.66 4.94 -10.22
N PRO A 29 12.41 3.61 -10.04
CA PRO A 29 11.55 2.86 -10.95
C PRO A 29 10.10 3.37 -10.97
N HIS A 30 9.59 3.84 -9.84
CA HIS A 30 8.21 4.28 -9.67
C HIS A 30 7.92 5.64 -10.30
N VAL A 31 8.90 6.54 -10.32
CA VAL A 31 8.76 7.88 -10.92
C VAL A 31 9.30 7.98 -12.34
N ALA A 32 9.76 6.86 -12.91
CA ALA A 32 10.25 6.79 -14.28
C ALA A 32 9.17 7.20 -15.28
N LYS A 33 9.58 7.83 -16.39
CA LYS A 33 8.67 8.33 -17.43
C LYS A 33 7.71 7.24 -17.94
N VAL A 34 8.23 6.04 -18.18
CA VAL A 34 7.44 4.90 -18.65
C VAL A 34 6.32 4.52 -17.67
N VAL A 35 6.58 4.59 -16.36
CA VAL A 35 5.57 4.28 -15.33
C VAL A 35 4.54 5.39 -15.24
N LYS A 36 4.95 6.66 -15.27
CA LYS A 36 4.02 7.81 -15.28
C LYS A 36 3.07 7.76 -16.47
N THR A 37 3.58 7.56 -17.68
CA THR A 37 2.75 7.43 -18.89
C THR A 37 1.79 6.24 -18.83
N TYR A 38 2.21 5.13 -18.22
CA TYR A 38 1.35 3.98 -18.01
C TYR A 38 0.20 4.27 -17.04
N LEU A 39 0.49 4.94 -15.91
CA LEU A 39 -0.51 5.34 -14.93
C LEU A 39 -1.51 6.37 -15.51
N GLU A 40 -1.04 7.31 -16.33
CA GLU A 40 -1.89 8.24 -17.08
C GLU A 40 -2.83 7.51 -18.05
N THR A 41 -2.33 6.49 -18.76
CA THR A 41 -3.14 5.65 -19.66
C THR A 41 -4.25 4.91 -18.90
N LEU A 42 -3.95 4.48 -17.67
CA LEU A 42 -4.93 3.87 -16.77
C LEU A 42 -5.89 4.89 -16.13
N LYS A 43 -5.64 6.19 -16.28
CA LYS A 43 -6.37 7.29 -15.62
C LYS A 43 -6.34 7.20 -14.09
N TRP A 44 -5.21 6.72 -13.56
CA TRP A 44 -5.01 6.63 -12.11
C TRP A 44 -4.46 7.95 -11.58
N GLU A 45 -5.03 8.44 -10.48
CA GLU A 45 -4.52 9.59 -9.76
C GLU A 45 -3.37 9.12 -8.86
N VAL A 46 -2.22 9.76 -8.95
CA VAL A 46 -1.08 9.46 -8.07
C VAL A 46 -1.07 10.46 -6.93
N LEU A 47 -1.20 9.97 -5.70
CA LEU A 47 -1.15 10.79 -4.51
C LEU A 47 0.28 11.29 -4.26
N PRO A 48 0.51 12.58 -3.99
CA PRO A 48 1.83 13.08 -3.63
C PRO A 48 2.37 12.35 -2.40
N HIS A 49 3.65 11.96 -2.46
CA HIS A 49 4.34 11.33 -1.34
C HIS A 49 5.64 12.09 -1.07
N PRO A 50 5.92 12.52 0.17
CA PRO A 50 7.18 13.18 0.49
C PRO A 50 8.36 12.17 0.47
N PRO A 51 9.59 12.60 0.15
CA PRO A 51 10.77 11.75 0.28
C PRO A 51 11.00 11.29 1.73
N TYR A 52 11.44 10.03 1.90
CA TYR A 52 11.82 9.44 3.19
C TYR A 52 10.70 9.32 4.23
N SER A 53 9.43 9.31 3.82
CA SER A 53 8.29 9.37 4.75
C SER A 53 7.57 8.02 4.90
N LEU A 54 8.27 7.04 5.49
CA LEU A 54 7.71 5.70 5.74
C LEU A 54 6.56 5.72 6.75
N ASP A 55 6.54 6.71 7.64
CA ASP A 55 5.50 6.97 8.63
C ASP A 55 4.16 7.40 8.02
N VAL A 56 4.12 7.78 6.74
CA VAL A 56 2.89 8.10 5.99
C VAL A 56 2.62 7.12 4.84
N ALA A 57 3.32 5.99 4.80
CA ALA A 57 3.09 4.89 3.86
C ALA A 57 2.36 3.72 4.56
N PRO A 58 1.07 3.45 4.26
CA PRO A 58 0.29 2.39 4.92
C PRO A 58 0.91 1.00 4.79
N SER A 59 1.60 0.74 3.68
CA SER A 59 2.37 -0.49 3.49
C SER A 59 3.45 -0.65 4.56
N ASP A 60 4.19 0.41 4.88
CA ASP A 60 5.32 0.36 5.82
C ASP A 60 4.85 0.38 7.28
N TYR A 61 4.09 1.39 7.68
CA TYR A 61 3.75 1.58 9.09
C TYR A 61 2.75 0.56 9.64
N HIS A 62 1.98 -0.12 8.77
CA HIS A 62 0.91 -1.04 9.17
C HIS A 62 1.11 -2.45 8.62
N LEU A 63 1.11 -2.63 7.29
CA LEU A 63 1.14 -3.95 6.66
C LEU A 63 2.45 -4.69 6.95
N PHE A 64 3.59 -4.12 6.54
CA PHE A 64 4.91 -4.70 6.71
C PHE A 64 5.33 -4.70 8.17
N ARG A 65 4.96 -3.69 8.96
CA ARG A 65 5.17 -3.72 10.41
C ARG A 65 4.51 -4.95 11.05
N SER A 66 3.24 -5.22 10.74
CA SER A 66 2.55 -6.41 11.25
C SER A 66 3.14 -7.71 10.69
N MET A 67 3.54 -7.73 9.42
CA MET A 67 4.15 -8.90 8.78
C MET A 67 5.50 -9.24 9.40
N ALA A 68 6.33 -8.24 9.69
CA ALA A 68 7.64 -8.41 10.32
C ALA A 68 7.51 -9.12 11.67
N HIS A 69 6.50 -8.79 12.48
CA HIS A 69 6.23 -9.50 13.74
C HIS A 69 5.91 -10.99 13.51
N GLY A 70 5.19 -11.33 12.44
CA GLY A 70 4.92 -12.72 12.08
C GLY A 70 6.14 -13.47 11.54
N LEU A 71 7.15 -12.74 11.04
CA LEU A 71 8.35 -13.30 10.42
C LEU A 71 9.48 -13.57 11.41
N VAL A 72 9.47 -13.01 12.63
CA VAL A 72 10.60 -13.03 13.58
C VAL A 72 11.17 -14.43 13.80
N ASP A 73 10.32 -15.44 13.95
CA ASP A 73 10.73 -16.82 14.25
C ASP A 73 10.56 -17.78 13.06
N GLN A 74 10.38 -17.25 11.85
CA GLN A 74 10.19 -18.08 10.66
C GLN A 74 11.52 -18.39 9.97
N HIS A 75 11.72 -19.65 9.60
CA HIS A 75 12.86 -20.10 8.81
C HIS A 75 12.37 -20.83 7.57
N PHE A 76 12.65 -20.26 6.40
CA PHE A 76 12.21 -20.80 5.12
C PHE A 76 13.38 -21.43 4.38
N ARG A 77 13.16 -22.61 3.79
CA ARG A 77 14.16 -23.36 3.02
C ARG A 77 13.99 -23.20 1.51
N SER A 78 12.87 -22.64 1.08
CA SER A 78 12.56 -22.46 -0.33
C SER A 78 11.74 -21.19 -0.58
N TYR A 79 11.77 -20.73 -1.82
CA TYR A 79 10.91 -19.66 -2.28
C TYR A 79 9.41 -20.01 -2.16
N GLU A 80 9.06 -21.28 -2.36
CA GLU A 80 7.68 -21.76 -2.26
C GLU A 80 7.15 -21.66 -0.83
N GLU A 81 7.97 -21.97 0.17
CA GLU A 81 7.61 -21.77 1.58
C GLU A 81 7.35 -20.31 1.91
N VAL A 82 8.20 -19.40 1.43
CA VAL A 82 8.00 -17.94 1.60
C VAL A 82 6.67 -17.51 0.99
N ARG A 83 6.41 -17.93 -0.25
CA ARG A 83 5.17 -17.58 -0.95
C ARG A 83 3.93 -18.10 -0.20
N ASN A 84 3.94 -19.37 0.18
CA ASN A 84 2.82 -20.00 0.89
C ASN A 84 2.56 -19.33 2.25
N TRP A 85 3.62 -18.94 2.96
CA TRP A 85 3.51 -18.20 4.20
C TRP A 85 2.88 -16.81 3.98
N ILE A 86 3.35 -16.06 2.97
CA ILE A 86 2.78 -14.74 2.64
C ILE A 86 1.31 -14.85 2.26
N ASP A 87 0.96 -15.81 1.39
CA ASP A 87 -0.43 -16.02 0.95
C ASP A 87 -1.34 -16.37 2.14
N SER A 88 -0.87 -17.25 3.04
CA SER A 88 -1.59 -17.61 4.26
C SER A 88 -1.71 -16.44 5.24
N TRP A 89 -0.63 -15.66 5.42
CA TRP A 89 -0.62 -14.51 6.32
C TRP A 89 -1.59 -13.43 5.83
N ILE A 90 -1.61 -13.13 4.53
CA ILE A 90 -2.56 -12.16 3.94
C ILE A 90 -3.99 -12.66 4.10
N ALA A 91 -4.25 -13.94 3.80
CA ALA A 91 -5.58 -14.54 3.94
C ALA A 91 -6.07 -14.59 5.40
N SER A 92 -5.16 -14.58 6.38
CA SER A 92 -5.51 -14.55 7.81
C SER A 92 -5.99 -13.19 8.31
N LYS A 93 -5.79 -12.11 7.53
CA LYS A 93 -6.20 -10.76 7.94
C LYS A 93 -7.63 -10.48 7.51
N ASP A 94 -8.40 -9.91 8.44
CA ASP A 94 -9.75 -9.46 8.15
C ASP A 94 -9.75 -8.16 7.32
N ASP A 95 -10.89 -7.83 6.71
CA ASP A 95 -11.04 -6.59 5.95
C ASP A 95 -10.78 -5.35 6.83
N GLN A 96 -11.14 -5.45 8.11
CA GLN A 96 -10.93 -4.39 9.10
C GLN A 96 -9.45 -4.08 9.31
N PHE A 97 -8.55 -5.06 9.22
CA PHE A 97 -7.12 -4.86 9.30
C PHE A 97 -6.63 -3.93 8.18
N PHE A 98 -7.04 -4.18 6.93
CA PHE A 98 -6.64 -3.34 5.81
C PHE A 98 -7.30 -1.96 5.87
N GLN A 99 -8.58 -1.90 6.23
CA GLN A 99 -9.31 -0.64 6.41
C GLN A 99 -8.64 0.25 7.45
N ARG A 100 -8.32 -0.28 8.64
CA ARG A 100 -7.62 0.47 9.70
C ARG A 100 -6.31 1.06 9.20
N GLY A 101 -5.50 0.26 8.51
CA GLY A 101 -4.24 0.72 7.95
C GLY A 101 -4.39 1.98 7.08
N ILE A 102 -5.43 2.03 6.24
CA ILE A 102 -5.72 3.18 5.37
C ILE A 102 -6.37 4.34 6.15
N HIS A 103 -7.31 4.04 7.05
CA HIS A 103 -8.07 5.05 7.79
C HIS A 103 -7.26 5.79 8.86
N THR A 104 -6.09 5.29 9.26
CA THR A 104 -5.15 6.02 10.14
C THR A 104 -4.32 7.07 9.39
N LEU A 105 -4.37 7.10 8.05
CA LEU A 105 -3.56 8.01 7.25
C LEU A 105 -3.83 9.50 7.53
N PRO A 106 -5.09 9.98 7.68
CA PRO A 106 -5.37 11.37 8.04
C PRO A 106 -4.76 11.79 9.39
N GLU A 107 -4.88 10.96 10.43
CA GLU A 107 -4.28 11.22 11.74
C GLU A 107 -2.76 11.33 11.65
N ARG A 108 -2.12 10.51 10.81
CA ARG A 108 -0.68 10.57 10.56
C ARG A 108 -0.29 11.86 9.85
N TRP A 109 -1.06 12.31 8.86
CA TRP A 109 -0.83 13.60 8.22
C TRP A 109 -0.95 14.77 9.20
N GLU A 110 -1.94 14.74 10.09
CA GLU A 110 -2.07 15.75 11.15
C GLU A 110 -0.83 15.79 12.04
N LYS A 111 -0.26 14.62 12.40
CA LYS A 111 0.97 14.56 13.18
C LYS A 111 2.19 15.07 12.44
N VAL A 112 2.33 14.80 11.13
CA VAL A 112 3.40 15.40 10.30
C VAL A 112 3.30 16.92 10.31
N VAL A 113 2.09 17.46 10.12
CA VAL A 113 1.87 18.92 10.12
C VAL A 113 2.15 19.52 11.49
N ALA A 114 1.67 18.89 12.57
CA ALA A 114 1.91 19.33 13.94
C ALA A 114 3.40 19.26 14.35
N SER A 115 4.18 18.43 13.66
CA SER A 115 5.61 18.25 13.89
C SER A 115 6.48 19.06 12.90
N ASP A 116 5.89 20.01 12.16
CA ASP A 116 6.58 20.82 11.14
C ASP A 116 7.37 19.97 10.12
N GLY A 117 6.81 18.82 9.74
CA GLY A 117 7.43 17.88 8.81
C GLY A 117 8.46 16.91 9.43
N GLN A 118 8.68 16.96 10.75
CA GLN A 118 9.49 15.97 11.46
C GLN A 118 8.71 14.67 11.72
N TYR A 119 9.45 13.61 12.05
CA TYR A 119 8.89 12.32 12.47
C TYR A 119 8.19 12.42 13.84
N PHE A 120 7.26 11.50 14.12
CA PHE A 120 6.44 11.43 15.33
C PHE A 120 6.22 9.99 15.85
#